data_AF-A0A1M5FTM4-F1
#
_entry.id   AF-A0A1M5FTM4-F1
#
_cell.length_a   1.000
_cell.length_b   1.000
_cell.length_c   1.000
_cell.angle_alpha   90.00
_cell.angle_beta   90.00
_cell.angle_gamma   90.00
#
_symmetry.space_group_name_H-M   'P 1'
#
loop_
_entity.id
_entity.type
_entity.pdbx_description
1 polymer ?
#
loop_
_entity_poly.entity_id
_entity_poly.type
_entity_poly.pdbx_seq_one_letter_code
_entity_poly.pdbx_strand_id
1 'polypeptide(L)'
;MAFVDLSFSEELERFGVSTTLDCFNCGTCAAICPLIYEHFPRRMVRYAQIGARDRILENGVELWRCLHCGLCTQTCPREADPGELILGLRRYVLHHWRRDGHVPS
;
A
#
# COMPACT_ATOMS: atom_id res chain seq x y z
N MET A 1 16.22 16.59 -1.98
CA MET A 1 14.90 16.54 -2.66
C MET A 1 14.42 15.11 -2.60
N ALA A 2 13.23 14.84 -2.07
CA ALA A 2 12.64 13.51 -2.17
C ALA A 2 12.22 13.31 -3.64
N PHE A 3 12.88 12.38 -4.33
CA PHE A 3 12.55 12.03 -5.71
C PHE A 3 11.21 11.30 -5.70
N VAL A 4 10.22 11.81 -6.43
CA VAL A 4 8.92 11.16 -6.63
C VAL A 4 9.04 10.35 -7.91
N ASP A 5 8.81 9.04 -7.82
CA ASP A 5 8.79 8.15 -8.97
C ASP A 5 7.36 7.65 -9.24
N LEU A 6 6.73 8.23 -10.25
CA LEU A 6 5.37 7.88 -10.66
C LEU A 6 5.33 6.58 -11.47
N SER A 7 6.44 6.15 -12.07
CA SER A 7 6.47 4.89 -12.85
C SER A 7 6.16 3.66 -11.99
N PHE A 8 6.28 3.79 -10.66
CA PHE A 8 5.89 2.72 -9.75
C PHE A 8 4.41 2.35 -9.84
N SER A 9 3.51 3.27 -10.20
CA SER A 9 2.10 2.92 -10.36
C SER A 9 1.90 1.92 -11.50
N GLU A 10 2.64 2.07 -12.60
CA GLU A 10 2.61 1.15 -13.75
C GLU A 10 3.19 -0.22 -13.36
N GLU A 11 4.26 -0.23 -12.56
CA GLU A 11 4.84 -1.47 -12.02
C GLU A 11 3.82 -2.24 -11.15
N LEU A 12 3.05 -1.52 -10.32
CA LEU A 12 2.04 -2.10 -9.43
C LEU A 12 0.84 -2.71 -10.18
N GLU A 13 0.60 -2.36 -11.45
CA GLU A 13 -0.43 -3.01 -12.27
C GLU A 13 -0.14 -4.51 -12.44
N ARG A 14 1.13 -4.90 -12.53
CA ARG A 14 1.56 -6.31 -12.58
C ARG A 14 1.21 -7.08 -11.30
N PHE A 15 0.95 -6.34 -10.22
CA PHE A 15 0.52 -6.84 -8.92
C PHE A 15 -0.97 -6.56 -8.66
N GLY A 16 -1.73 -6.22 -9.71
CA GLY A 16 -3.19 -6.04 -9.66
C GLY A 16 -3.64 -4.75 -9.00
N VAL A 17 -2.82 -3.69 -8.99
CA VAL A 17 -3.22 -2.36 -8.49
C VAL A 17 -3.24 -1.36 -9.64
N SER A 18 -4.40 -0.79 -9.94
CA SER A 18 -4.58 0.19 -11.03
C SER A 18 -4.95 1.60 -10.55
N THR A 19 -5.37 1.74 -9.29
CA THR A 19 -5.94 3.00 -8.75
C THR A 19 -4.99 3.76 -7.83
N THR A 20 -3.69 3.42 -7.84
CA THR A 20 -2.67 3.99 -6.94
C THR A 20 -2.67 5.52 -6.92
N LEU A 21 -2.79 6.15 -8.08
CA LEU A 21 -2.69 7.61 -8.23
C LEU A 21 -4.01 8.35 -7.93
N ASP A 22 -5.13 7.65 -7.73
CA ASP A 22 -6.44 8.26 -7.48
C ASP A 22 -6.58 8.83 -6.06
N CYS A 23 -5.76 8.35 -5.13
CA CYS A 23 -5.77 8.80 -3.74
C CYS A 23 -5.21 10.23 -3.59
N PHE A 24 -5.91 11.07 -2.82
CA PHE A 24 -5.48 12.44 -2.50
C PHE A 24 -5.09 12.60 -1.02
N ASN A 25 -4.86 11.49 -0.31
CA ASN A 25 -4.35 11.44 1.06
C ASN A 25 -5.24 12.04 2.16
N CYS A 26 -6.57 12.05 1.99
CA CYS A 26 -7.53 12.58 2.98
C CYS A 26 -7.54 11.88 4.35
N GLY A 27 -7.20 10.59 4.42
CA GLY A 27 -7.09 9.85 5.69
C GLY A 27 -8.34 9.15 6.20
N THR A 28 -9.46 9.17 5.48
CA THR A 28 -10.67 8.41 5.86
C THR A 28 -10.37 6.93 6.11
N CYS A 29 -9.53 6.32 5.25
CA CYS A 29 -9.13 4.91 5.39
C CYS A 29 -8.36 4.63 6.68
N ALA A 30 -7.53 5.57 7.16
CA ALA A 30 -6.77 5.41 8.39
C ALA A 30 -7.65 5.63 9.63
N ALA A 31 -8.66 6.51 9.53
CA ALA A 31 -9.61 6.77 10.62
C ALA A 31 -10.60 5.61 10.84
N ILE A 32 -11.01 4.91 9.77
CA ILE A 32 -12.01 3.83 9.85
C ILE A 32 -11.40 2.46 10.16
N CYS A 33 -10.10 2.27 9.97
CA CYS A 33 -9.48 0.96 10.13
C CYS A 33 -9.50 0.55 11.61
N PRO A 34 -10.06 -0.61 11.99
CA PRO A 34 -10.13 -1.02 13.40
C PRO A 34 -8.77 -1.46 13.97
N LEU A 35 -7.76 -1.62 13.11
CA LEU A 35 -6.44 -2.17 13.45
C LEU A 35 -5.39 -1.06 13.56
N ILE A 36 -5.82 0.13 13.97
CA ILE A 36 -5.04 1.38 13.93
C ILE A 36 -3.60 1.16 14.41
N TYR A 37 -2.67 1.21 13.46
CA TYR A 37 -1.24 1.23 13.71
C TYR A 37 -0.60 2.25 12.76
N GLU A 38 0.14 3.21 13.31
CA GLU A 38 0.99 4.17 12.57
C GLU A 38 0.44 4.67 11.21
N HIS A 39 -0.84 5.10 11.19
CA HIS A 39 -1.52 5.63 10.00
C HIS A 39 -1.74 4.62 8.86
N PHE A 40 -1.72 3.32 9.14
CA PHE A 40 -2.16 2.27 8.23
C PHE A 40 -3.67 2.41 7.92
N PRO A 41 -4.13 2.20 6.66
CA PRO A 41 -3.37 1.86 5.45
C PRO A 41 -2.82 3.07 4.68
N ARG A 42 -3.17 4.31 5.07
CA ARG A 42 -2.82 5.53 4.30
C ARG A 42 -1.31 5.68 4.06
N ARG A 43 -0.47 5.35 5.05
CA ARG A 43 0.99 5.45 4.90
C ARG A 43 1.51 4.61 3.72
N MET A 44 1.03 3.38 3.61
CA MET A 44 1.41 2.46 2.52
C MET A 44 0.90 2.97 1.16
N VAL A 45 -0.33 3.49 1.11
CA VAL A 45 -0.85 4.16 -0.10
C VAL A 45 0.07 5.32 -0.50
N ARG A 46 0.49 6.16 0.45
CA ARG A 46 1.38 7.29 0.16
C ARG A 46 2.74 6.84 -0.36
N TYR A 47 3.32 5.79 0.21
CA TYR A 47 4.58 5.24 -0.29
C TYR A 47 4.46 4.72 -1.72
N ALA A 48 3.35 4.05 -2.04
CA ALA A 48 3.06 3.60 -3.40
C ALA A 48 2.94 4.79 -4.37
N GLN A 49 2.26 5.87 -3.99
CA GLN A 49 2.11 7.04 -4.85
C GLN A 49 3.39 7.79 -5.19
N ILE A 50 4.38 7.76 -4.28
CA ILE A 50 5.64 8.48 -4.48
C ILE A 50 6.78 7.57 -4.96
N GLY A 51 6.52 6.28 -5.16
CA GLY A 51 7.54 5.32 -5.57
C GLY A 51 8.54 4.94 -4.47
N ALA A 52 8.18 5.07 -3.19
CA ALA A 52 9.06 4.77 -2.06
C ALA A 52 9.17 3.26 -1.78
N ARG A 53 9.75 2.52 -2.74
CA ARG A 53 9.90 1.05 -2.72
C ARG A 53 10.62 0.54 -1.48
N ASP A 54 11.75 1.16 -1.14
CA ASP A 54 12.55 0.76 0.02
C ASP A 54 11.72 0.85 1.31
N ARG A 55 10.92 1.92 1.46
CA ARG A 55 10.03 2.08 2.61
C ARG A 55 8.94 1.02 2.66
N ILE A 56 8.42 0.60 1.51
CA ILE A 56 7.42 -0.48 1.43
C ILE A 56 8.05 -1.82 1.84
N LEU A 57 9.26 -2.11 1.37
CA LEU A 57 9.97 -3.34 1.69
C LEU A 57 10.39 -3.39 3.18
N GLU A 58 10.93 -2.28 3.70
CA GLU A 58 11.29 -2.11 5.13
C GLU A 58 10.09 -2.34 6.06
N ASN A 59 8.90 -1.86 5.68
CA ASN A 59 7.69 -1.94 6.49
C ASN A 59 6.73 -3.06 6.04
N GLY A 60 7.18 -3.96 5.15
CA GLY A 60 6.31 -4.91 4.45
C GLY A 60 5.53 -5.86 5.36
N VAL A 61 6.07 -6.16 6.55
CA VAL A 61 5.42 -7.02 7.55
C VAL A 61 4.09 -6.43 8.02
N GLU A 62 3.95 -5.11 8.07
CA GLU A 62 2.74 -4.43 8.51
C GLU A 62 1.55 -4.71 7.60
N LEU A 63 1.80 -4.96 6.32
CA LEU A 63 0.76 -5.28 5.36
C LEU A 63 -0.05 -6.50 5.84
N TRP A 64 0.54 -7.43 6.62
CA TRP A 64 -0.11 -8.66 7.06
C TRP A 64 -1.04 -8.43 8.25
N ARG A 65 -1.00 -7.24 8.86
CA ARG A 65 -1.99 -6.83 9.87
C ARG A 65 -3.35 -6.57 9.24
N CYS A 66 -3.42 -6.29 7.94
CA CYS A 66 -4.71 -6.07 7.27
C CYS A 66 -5.57 -7.35 7.29
N LEU A 67 -6.74 -7.28 7.92
CA LEU A 67 -7.74 -8.35 7.88
C LEU A 67 -8.56 -8.37 6.58
N HIS A 68 -8.31 -7.42 5.67
CA HIS A 68 -9.02 -7.27 4.42
C HIS A 68 -10.56 -7.19 4.61
N CYS A 69 -10.99 -6.44 5.64
CA CYS A 69 -12.42 -6.26 5.97
C CYS A 69 -13.19 -5.34 5.01
N GLY A 70 -12.50 -4.62 4.11
CA GLY A 70 -13.12 -3.77 3.09
C GLY A 70 -13.61 -2.38 3.53
N LEU A 71 -13.61 -2.05 4.83
CA LEU A 71 -14.10 -0.76 5.33
C LEU A 71 -13.42 0.45 4.67
N CYS A 72 -12.10 0.38 4.49
CA CYS A 72 -11.31 1.45 3.86
C CYS A 72 -11.65 1.68 2.38
N THR A 73 -12.02 0.62 1.65
CA THR A 73 -12.49 0.69 0.26
C THR A 73 -13.88 1.28 0.19
N GLN A 74 -14.82 0.76 0.99
CA GLN A 74 -16.21 1.22 1.01
C GLN A 74 -16.36 2.70 1.38
N THR A 75 -15.50 3.23 2.25
CA THR A 75 -15.58 4.63 2.70
C THR A 75 -14.74 5.59 1.85
N CYS A 76 -13.97 5.10 0.87
CA CYS A 76 -13.05 5.95 0.12
C CYS A 76 -13.83 6.94 -0.77
N PRO A 77 -13.72 8.28 -0.55
CA PRO A 77 -14.48 9.26 -1.32
C PRO A 77 -13.97 9.46 -2.76
N ARG A 78 -12.87 8.78 -3.13
CA ARG A 78 -12.27 8.81 -4.47
C ARG A 78 -12.26 7.45 -5.14
N GLU A 79 -12.85 6.43 -4.50
CA GLU A 79 -12.90 5.08 -5.04
C GLU A 79 -11.49 4.50 -5.34
N ALA A 80 -10.46 5.00 -4.66
CA ALA A 80 -9.04 4.66 -4.87
C ALA A 80 -8.62 3.29 -4.29
N ASP A 81 -9.60 2.43 -4.00
CA ASP A 81 -9.50 1.09 -3.42
C ASP A 81 -8.24 0.80 -2.56
N PRO A 82 -8.14 1.38 -1.35
CA PRO A 82 -7.00 1.12 -0.48
C PRO A 82 -6.87 -0.36 -0.09
N GLY A 83 -7.96 -1.11 -0.05
CA GLY A 83 -7.97 -2.53 0.25
C GLY A 83 -7.20 -3.35 -0.80
N GLU A 84 -7.50 -3.14 -2.08
CA GLU A 84 -6.77 -3.78 -3.18
C GLU A 84 -5.33 -3.32 -3.28
N LEU A 85 -5.04 -2.03 -3.01
CA LEU A 85 -3.67 -1.55 -2.98
C LEU A 85 -2.85 -2.30 -1.92
N ILE A 86 -3.38 -2.49 -0.70
CA ILE A 86 -2.70 -3.29 0.32
C ILE A 86 -2.48 -4.72 -0.16
N LEU A 87 -3.48 -5.35 -0.79
CA LEU A 87 -3.36 -6.72 -1.31
C LEU A 87 -2.28 -6.81 -2.40
N GLY A 88 -2.23 -5.85 -3.31
CA GLY A 88 -1.21 -5.77 -4.35
C GLY A 88 0.19 -5.53 -3.79
N LEU A 89 0.33 -4.67 -2.78
CA LEU A 89 1.59 -4.50 -2.06
C LEU A 89 2.02 -5.81 -1.37
N ARG A 90 1.09 -6.66 -0.91
CA ARG A 90 1.45 -7.99 -0.41
C ARG A 90 2.15 -8.83 -1.47
N ARG A 91 1.58 -8.84 -2.68
CA ARG A 91 2.13 -9.58 -3.83
C ARG A 91 3.50 -9.02 -4.23
N TYR A 92 3.64 -7.70 -4.26
CA TYR A 92 4.89 -7.00 -4.52
C TYR A 92 5.98 -7.41 -3.51
N VAL A 93 5.71 -7.22 -2.22
CA VAL A 93 6.68 -7.52 -1.15
C VAL A 93 7.09 -8.99 -1.16
N LEU A 94 6.14 -9.92 -1.31
CA LEU A 94 6.44 -11.36 -1.43
C LEU A 94 7.30 -11.68 -2.64
N HIS A 95 7.06 -11.04 -3.78
CA HIS A 95 7.88 -11.22 -4.98
C HIS A 95 9.34 -10.85 -4.73
N HIS A 96 9.59 -9.72 -4.06
CA HIS A 96 10.93 -9.24 -3.76
C HIS A 96 11.62 -10.07 -2.66
N TRP A 97 10.95 -10.32 -1.53
CA TRP A 97 11.50 -11.14 -0.45
C TRP A 97 11.91 -12.55 -0.89
N ARG A 98 11.14 -13.17 -1.80
CA ARG A 98 11.50 -14.48 -2.38
C ARG A 98 12.74 -14.44 -3.25
N ARG A 99 12.96 -13.33 -3.97
CA ARG A 99 14.11 -13.17 -4.87
C ARG A 99 15.39 -12.87 -4.10
N ASP A 100 15.28 -12.07 -3.04
CA ASP A 100 16.43 -11.58 -2.29
C ASP A 100 16.84 -12.51 -1.13
N GLY A 101 16.06 -13.57 -0.87
CA GLY A 101 16.28 -14.49 0.26
C GLY A 101 16.05 -13.83 1.62
N HIS A 102 15.47 -12.63 1.65
CA HIS A 102 15.21 -11.85 2.85
C HIS A 102 13.75 -12.01 3.27
N VAL A 103 13.49 -12.85 4.27
CA VAL A 103 12.22 -12.88 5.00
C VAL A 103 12.47 -12.21 6.34
N PRO A 104 11.85 -11.06 6.64
CA PRO A 104 12.01 -10.41 7.94
C PRO A 104 11.52 -11.35 9.05
N SER A 105 12.33 -11.52 10.09
CA SER A 105 12.02 -12.30 11.30
C SER A 105 11.06 -11.57 12.23
#